data_AF-X0YNU6-F1
#
_entry.id   AF-X0YNU6-F1
#
_cell.length_a   1.000
_cell.length_b   1.000
_cell.length_c   1.000
_cell.angle_alpha   90.00
_cell.angle_beta   90.00
_cell.angle_gamma   90.00
#
_symmetry.space_group_name_H-M   'P 1'
#
loop_
_entity.id
_entity.type
_entity.pdbx_description
1 polymer ?
#
loop_
_entity_poly.entity_id
_entity_poly.type
_entity_poly.pdbx_seq_one_letter_code
_entity_poly.pdbx_strand_id
1 'polypeptide(L)'
;PLKNGTKIKFHTGTSEIVATVYLLQDNSIPADCECLVQVRLNEPVVAAPGDRFILRTLSPVQTIGGGMIVEALPEKLKRNHPQTIQDAQDRAQAVLAEKDFVEYCIRNAKDSAVTETELSIRTKILPERLKAIIAELVQQDKVLFLDSKLYIHTDTADNVQKQLLNIVSDFHHSKPESPGLTIEQFYEASQLKKDVFDSLLRLLISQGKLIERKHRLALSEHRETFSEDEQKLLQSVESLFADRP
;
A
#
# COMPACT_ATOMS: atom_id res chain seq x y z
N PRO A 1 28.06 25.26 0.10
CA PRO A 1 27.64 24.04 -0.62
C PRO A 1 27.75 22.81 0.29
N LEU A 2 26.65 22.08 0.49
CA LEU A 2 26.64 20.88 1.32
C LEU A 2 27.05 19.66 0.47
N LYS A 3 28.07 18.91 0.92
CA LYS A 3 28.56 17.71 0.23
C LYS A 3 27.96 16.44 0.83
N ASN A 4 27.81 15.41 0.01
CA ASN A 4 27.39 14.09 0.48
C ASN A 4 28.37 13.52 1.54
N GLY A 5 27.84 12.97 2.63
CA GLY A 5 28.63 12.38 3.73
C GLY A 5 29.21 13.41 4.72
N THR A 6 28.77 14.67 4.67
CA THR A 6 29.25 15.71 5.59
C THR A 6 28.68 15.49 6.99
N LYS A 7 29.55 15.58 8.02
CA LYS A 7 29.13 15.60 9.42
C LYS A 7 28.65 16.99 9.82
N ILE A 8 27.48 17.06 10.45
CA ILE A 8 26.81 18.29 10.86
C ILE A 8 26.26 18.15 12.29
N LYS A 9 25.89 19.27 12.88
CA LYS A 9 25.00 19.32 14.05
C LYS A 9 23.57 19.40 13.56
N PHE A 10 22.76 18.44 13.96
CA PHE A 10 21.33 18.37 13.67
C PHE A 10 20.57 18.83 14.91
N HIS A 11 19.72 19.84 14.73
CA HIS A 11 18.88 20.37 15.78
C HIS A 11 17.42 20.11 15.43
N THR A 12 16.67 19.50 16.33
CA THR A 12 15.20 19.38 16.26
C THR A 12 14.63 19.44 17.67
N GLY A 13 13.51 20.12 17.85
CA GLY A 13 12.97 20.41 19.18
C GLY A 13 14.03 20.99 20.12
N THR A 14 14.31 20.30 21.22
CA THR A 14 15.35 20.67 22.21
C THR A 14 16.62 19.84 22.10
N SER A 15 16.75 18.99 21.07
CA SER A 15 17.90 18.10 20.89
C SER A 15 18.95 18.72 19.97
N GLU A 16 20.22 18.57 20.34
CA GLU A 16 21.39 18.86 19.49
C GLU A 16 22.24 17.59 19.41
N ILE A 17 22.40 17.04 18.20
CA ILE A 17 23.13 15.80 17.98
C ILE A 17 24.04 15.89 16.76
N VAL A 18 25.13 15.12 16.77
CA VAL A 18 25.97 14.95 15.59
C VAL A 18 25.28 13.97 14.62
N ALA A 19 25.23 14.35 13.35
CA ALA A 19 24.64 13.54 12.30
C ALA A 19 25.45 13.63 11.01
N THR A 20 25.19 12.72 10.08
CA THR A 20 25.79 12.71 8.74
C THR A 20 24.70 12.88 7.69
N VAL A 21 24.88 13.84 6.78
CA VAL A 21 23.91 14.10 5.70
C VAL A 21 24.29 13.31 4.45
N TYR A 22 23.32 12.59 3.90
CA TYR A 22 23.42 11.91 2.62
C TYR A 22 22.46 12.54 1.62
N LEU A 23 22.97 12.91 0.46
CA LEU A 23 22.17 13.49 -0.62
C LEU A 23 21.49 12.37 -1.41
N LEU A 24 20.26 12.56 -1.86
CA LEU A 24 19.53 11.55 -2.63
C LEU A 24 19.79 11.67 -4.15
N GLN A 25 19.75 12.89 -4.69
CA GLN A 25 19.89 13.16 -6.13
C GLN A 25 21.34 13.53 -6.47
N ASP A 26 21.80 14.73 -6.10
CA ASP A 26 23.11 15.25 -6.50
C ASP A 26 24.25 14.92 -5.51
N ASN A 27 25.50 15.20 -5.92
CA ASN A 27 26.67 15.06 -5.05
C ASN A 27 26.98 16.33 -4.23
N SER A 28 26.34 17.45 -4.57
CA SER A 28 26.41 18.70 -3.81
C SER A 28 25.14 19.52 -3.99
N ILE A 29 24.71 20.20 -2.93
CA ILE A 29 23.59 21.14 -2.99
C ILE A 29 24.14 22.58 -3.08
N PRO A 30 23.69 23.39 -4.05
CA PRO A 30 23.96 24.84 -4.10
C PRO A 30 23.36 25.57 -2.89
N ALA A 31 23.68 26.86 -2.74
CA ALA A 31 22.92 27.71 -1.83
C ALA A 31 21.49 27.92 -2.37
N ASP A 32 20.52 28.12 -1.48
CA ASP A 32 19.12 28.46 -1.80
C ASP A 32 18.37 27.44 -2.68
N CYS A 33 18.71 26.16 -2.53
CA CYS A 33 18.00 25.07 -3.19
C CYS A 33 17.29 24.16 -2.18
N GLU A 34 16.06 23.79 -2.48
CA GLU A 34 15.33 22.75 -1.76
C GLU A 34 15.68 21.38 -2.34
N CYS A 35 15.95 20.42 -1.47
CA CYS A 35 16.25 19.06 -1.88
C CYS A 35 15.95 18.07 -0.76
N LEU A 36 15.79 16.81 -1.15
CA LEU A 36 15.64 15.72 -0.20
C LEU A 36 17.00 15.16 0.19
N VAL A 37 17.19 15.08 1.51
CA VAL A 37 18.40 14.53 2.12
C VAL A 37 18.02 13.47 3.14
N GLN A 38 18.81 12.41 3.21
CA GLN A 38 18.74 11.44 4.29
C GLN A 38 19.75 11.83 5.36
N VAL A 39 19.26 12.14 6.57
CA VAL A 39 20.11 12.44 7.71
C VAL A 39 20.26 11.19 8.58
N ARG A 40 21.49 10.75 8.80
CA ARG A 40 21.81 9.66 9.73
C ARG A 40 22.26 10.24 11.06
N LEU A 41 21.45 10.02 12.08
CA LEU A 41 21.72 10.46 13.44
C LEU A 41 22.67 9.49 14.13
N ASN A 42 23.59 9.99 14.95
CA ASN A 42 24.47 9.14 15.76
C ASN A 42 23.76 8.62 17.02
N GLU A 43 22.72 9.33 17.46
CA GLU A 43 21.92 9.04 18.64
C GLU A 43 20.43 9.07 18.28
N PRO A 44 19.58 8.28 18.94
CA PRO A 44 18.14 8.29 18.70
C PRO A 44 17.53 9.62 19.13
N VAL A 45 16.59 10.13 18.34
CA VAL A 45 15.85 11.37 18.63
C VAL A 45 14.37 11.12 18.42
N VAL A 46 13.54 11.77 19.23
CA VAL A 46 12.10 11.79 19.08
C VAL A 46 11.73 12.95 18.14
N ALA A 47 11.16 12.61 17.00
CA ALA A 47 10.64 13.57 16.03
C ALA A 47 9.44 12.97 15.29
N ALA A 48 8.52 13.83 14.86
CA ALA A 48 7.37 13.49 14.06
C ALA A 48 7.55 13.98 12.60
N PRO A 49 6.87 13.33 11.64
CA PRO A 49 6.64 13.91 10.31
C PRO A 49 6.07 15.33 10.44
N GLY A 50 6.65 16.29 9.73
CA GLY A 50 6.26 17.70 9.78
C GLY A 50 7.11 18.56 10.73
N ASP A 51 7.90 17.96 11.63
CA ASP A 51 8.75 18.71 12.55
C ASP A 51 9.86 19.47 11.81
N ARG A 52 10.21 20.67 12.29
CA ARG A 52 11.28 21.48 11.72
C ARG A 52 12.64 21.11 12.31
N PHE A 53 13.67 21.15 11.48
CA PHE A 53 15.05 20.96 11.90
C PHE A 53 15.98 22.05 11.37
N ILE A 54 17.14 22.18 12.01
CA ILE A 54 18.24 23.08 11.60
C ILE A 54 19.53 22.27 11.48
N LEU A 55 20.31 22.51 10.42
CA LEU A 55 21.63 21.94 10.19
C LEU A 55 22.71 22.99 10.41
N ARG A 56 23.72 22.67 11.22
CA ARG A 56 24.86 23.55 11.48
C ARG A 56 26.18 22.82 11.26
N THR A 57 27.23 23.55 10.89
CA THR A 57 28.60 23.02 10.85
C THR A 57 29.10 22.70 12.25
N LEU A 58 30.01 21.73 12.38
CA LEU A 58 30.61 21.36 13.66
C LEU A 58 31.52 22.47 14.21
N SER A 59 32.39 23.03 13.36
CA SER A 59 33.31 24.12 13.69
C SER A 59 33.81 24.81 12.40
N PRO A 60 33.82 26.15 12.31
CA PRO A 60 33.11 27.07 13.21
C PRO A 60 31.60 26.80 13.15
N VAL A 61 30.85 27.10 14.21
CA VAL A 61 29.40 26.82 14.23
C VAL A 61 28.67 27.84 13.38
N GLN A 62 28.19 27.41 12.22
CA GLN A 62 27.45 28.22 11.26
C GLN A 62 26.21 27.45 10.80
N THR A 63 25.10 28.17 10.59
CA THR A 63 23.89 27.57 10.04
C THR A 63 24.09 27.29 8.56
N ILE A 64 23.91 26.03 8.17
CA ILE A 64 23.99 25.58 6.78
C ILE A 64 22.63 25.72 6.11
N GLY A 65 21.57 25.43 6.87
CA GLY A 65 20.19 25.48 6.41
C GLY A 65 19.26 24.83 7.43
N GLY A 66 18.03 24.57 7.00
CA GLY A 66 17.02 23.86 7.79
C GLY A 66 16.02 23.20 6.87
N GLY A 67 15.00 22.58 7.46
CA GLY A 67 13.96 21.91 6.69
C GLY A 67 12.91 21.28 7.57
N MET A 68 12.17 20.35 6.96
CA MET A 68 11.09 19.60 7.60
C MET A 68 11.41 18.11 7.56
N ILE A 69 11.13 17.43 8.67
CA ILE A 69 11.29 15.99 8.80
C ILE A 69 10.15 15.32 8.04
N VAL A 70 10.50 14.54 7.02
CA VAL A 70 9.53 13.82 6.20
C VAL A 70 9.06 12.55 6.92
N GLU A 71 9.96 11.60 7.19
CA GLU A 71 9.65 10.40 7.95
C GLU A 71 10.92 9.79 8.54
N ALA A 72 10.82 9.13 9.69
CA ALA A 72 11.89 8.30 10.22
C ALA A 72 11.95 6.96 9.49
N LEU A 73 13.12 6.60 8.97
CA LEU A 73 13.32 5.39 8.19
C LEU A 73 14.22 4.39 8.92
N PRO A 74 13.87 3.10 8.97
CA PRO A 74 14.73 2.07 9.57
C PRO A 74 15.94 1.75 8.70
N GLU A 75 15.82 1.95 7.38
CA GLU A 75 16.84 1.54 6.41
C GLU A 75 17.36 2.71 5.56
N LYS A 76 18.54 2.50 4.98
CA LYS A 76 19.15 3.45 4.04
C LYS A 76 18.38 3.43 2.72
N LEU A 77 18.03 4.61 2.20
CA LEU A 77 17.45 4.73 0.86
C LEU A 77 18.53 4.44 -0.20
N LYS A 78 18.21 3.55 -1.14
CA LYS A 78 19.10 3.20 -2.25
C LYS A 78 18.97 4.24 -3.36
N ARG A 79 19.97 5.11 -3.50
CA ARG A 79 20.04 6.17 -4.52
C ARG A 79 19.95 5.67 -5.97
N ASN A 80 20.28 4.39 -6.22
CA ASN A 80 20.33 3.84 -7.57
C ASN A 80 18.96 3.36 -8.06
N HIS A 81 17.92 3.38 -7.21
CA HIS A 81 16.60 2.91 -7.58
C HIS A 81 15.65 4.10 -7.80
N PRO A 82 15.20 4.37 -9.04
CA PRO A 82 14.40 5.55 -9.34
C PRO A 82 13.07 5.57 -8.56
N GLN A 83 12.45 4.40 -8.37
CA GLN A 83 11.24 4.27 -7.56
C GLN A 83 11.44 4.71 -6.10
N THR A 84 12.61 4.48 -5.51
CA THR A 84 12.89 4.91 -4.12
C THR A 84 13.02 6.43 -4.02
N ILE A 85 13.54 7.09 -5.05
CA ILE A 85 13.62 8.55 -5.10
C ILE A 85 12.23 9.14 -5.28
N GLN A 86 11.44 8.58 -6.21
CA GLN A 86 10.08 9.02 -6.45
C GLN A 86 9.21 8.86 -5.19
N ASP A 87 9.27 7.70 -4.52
CA ASP A 87 8.55 7.48 -3.26
C ASP A 87 8.95 8.49 -2.17
N ALA A 88 10.24 8.84 -2.08
CA ALA A 88 10.69 9.87 -1.15
C ALA A 88 10.17 11.26 -1.51
N GLN A 89 10.02 11.59 -2.80
CA GLN A 89 9.43 12.84 -3.27
C GLN A 89 7.93 12.92 -2.99
N ASP A 90 7.20 11.86 -3.33
CA ASP A 90 5.76 11.76 -3.09
C ASP A 90 5.48 11.92 -1.59
N ARG A 91 6.29 11.26 -0.75
CA ARG A 91 6.20 11.38 0.70
C ARG A 91 6.50 12.80 1.20
N ALA A 92 7.53 13.45 0.66
CA ALA A 92 7.89 14.80 1.08
C ALA A 92 6.80 15.81 0.75
N GLN A 93 6.12 15.66 -0.39
CA GLN A 93 4.96 16.46 -0.74
C GLN A 93 3.78 16.16 0.19
N ALA A 94 3.52 14.89 0.46
CA ALA A 94 2.40 14.46 1.29
C ALA A 94 2.50 14.98 2.74
N VAL A 95 3.70 15.03 3.33
CA VAL A 95 3.91 15.51 4.71
C VAL A 95 3.53 16.98 4.92
N LEU A 96 3.44 17.78 3.85
CA LEU A 96 3.06 19.20 3.95
C LEU A 96 1.62 19.40 4.47
N ALA A 97 0.76 18.39 4.29
CA ALA A 97 -0.60 18.38 4.82
C ALA A 97 -0.90 17.05 5.50
N GLU A 98 -1.39 17.09 6.75
CA GLU A 98 -1.71 15.87 7.52
C GLU A 98 -2.57 14.88 6.73
N LYS A 99 -3.55 15.41 5.99
CA LYS A 99 -4.48 14.62 5.18
C LYS A 99 -3.78 13.88 4.05
N ASP A 100 -2.96 14.56 3.27
CA ASP A 100 -2.23 13.98 2.15
C ASP A 100 -1.24 12.92 2.64
N PHE A 101 -0.63 13.16 3.81
CA PHE A 101 0.26 12.19 4.43
C PHE A 101 -0.46 10.93 4.92
N VAL A 102 -1.65 11.07 5.51
CA VAL A 102 -2.49 9.92 5.90
C VAL A 102 -2.89 9.14 4.65
N GLU A 103 -3.34 9.81 3.59
CA GLU A 103 -3.68 9.18 2.31
C GLU A 103 -2.49 8.41 1.72
N TYR A 104 -1.31 9.04 1.66
CA TYR A 104 -0.07 8.40 1.21
C TYR A 104 0.27 7.16 2.06
N CYS A 105 0.10 7.24 3.38
CA CYS A 105 0.37 6.13 4.29
C CYS A 105 -0.57 4.93 4.07
N ILE A 106 -1.84 5.19 3.76
CA ILE A 106 -2.84 4.15 3.42
C ILE A 106 -2.53 3.54 2.05
N ARG A 107 -2.21 4.38 1.06
CA ARG A 107 -1.89 3.93 -0.31
C ARG A 107 -0.66 3.02 -0.34
N ASN A 108 0.37 3.37 0.43
CA ASN A 108 1.66 2.68 0.46
C ASN A 108 1.76 1.69 1.64
N ALA A 109 0.63 1.13 2.08
CA ALA A 109 0.60 0.08 3.10
C ALA A 109 1.16 -1.24 2.55
N LYS A 110 2.01 -1.93 3.34
CA LYS A 110 2.68 -3.17 2.91
C LYS A 110 1.72 -4.31 2.57
N ASP A 111 0.65 -4.44 3.34
CA ASP A 111 -0.34 -5.52 3.21
C ASP A 111 -1.61 -5.06 2.48
N SER A 112 -1.51 -4.02 1.63
CA SER A 112 -2.61 -3.34 0.92
C SER A 112 -3.62 -2.61 1.81
N ALA A 113 -3.74 -2.98 3.09
CA ALA A 113 -4.62 -2.33 4.05
C ALA A 113 -3.88 -2.03 5.36
N VAL A 114 -4.44 -1.12 6.15
CA VAL A 114 -3.82 -0.63 7.38
C VAL A 114 -4.87 -0.39 8.46
N THR A 115 -4.51 -0.61 9.72
CA THR A 115 -5.35 -0.29 10.88
C THR A 115 -5.16 1.16 11.32
N GLU A 116 -6.15 1.69 12.05
CA GLU A 116 -6.05 3.03 12.66
C GLU A 116 -4.82 3.14 13.59
N THR A 117 -4.51 2.07 14.33
CA THR A 117 -3.35 2.04 15.26
C THR A 117 -2.03 2.15 14.50
N GLU A 118 -1.85 1.40 13.41
CA GLU A 118 -0.65 1.47 12.58
C GLU A 118 -0.48 2.85 11.94
N LEU A 119 -1.58 3.44 11.45
CA LEU A 119 -1.59 4.80 10.93
C LEU A 119 -1.20 5.83 11.98
N SER A 120 -1.78 5.76 13.19
CA SER A 120 -1.44 6.69 14.27
C SER A 120 0.04 6.58 14.66
N ILE A 121 0.59 5.37 14.75
CA ILE A 121 2.01 5.16 15.06
C ILE A 121 2.93 5.71 13.98
N ARG A 122 2.59 5.49 12.70
CA ARG A 122 3.40 5.92 11.55
C ARG A 122 3.33 7.43 11.35
N THR A 123 2.12 7.99 11.39
CA THR A 123 1.88 9.42 11.14
C THR A 123 2.19 10.30 12.34
N LYS A 124 2.25 9.72 13.55
CA LYS A 124 2.36 10.43 14.83
C LYS A 124 1.18 11.37 15.11
N ILE A 125 0.04 11.15 14.45
CA ILE A 125 -1.20 11.90 14.66
C ILE A 125 -2.02 11.21 15.75
N LEU A 126 -2.64 12.02 16.62
CA LEU A 126 -3.52 11.54 17.69
C LEU A 126 -4.75 10.84 17.11
N PRO A 127 -5.25 9.75 17.73
CA PRO A 127 -6.38 8.97 17.21
C PRO A 127 -7.63 9.80 16.89
N GLU A 128 -7.99 10.76 17.73
CA GLU A 128 -9.17 11.61 17.50
C GLU A 128 -9.05 12.44 16.21
N ARG A 129 -7.88 13.06 16.01
CA ARG A 129 -7.59 13.83 14.79
C ARG A 129 -7.50 12.93 13.57
N LEU A 130 -6.87 11.77 13.70
CA LEU A 130 -6.74 10.79 12.63
C LEU A 130 -8.11 10.29 12.16
N LYS A 131 -9.04 9.99 13.08
CA LYS A 131 -10.41 9.60 12.73
C LYS A 131 -11.13 10.65 11.91
N ALA A 132 -10.99 11.93 12.25
CA ALA A 132 -11.57 13.02 11.48
C ALA A 132 -11.02 13.08 10.06
N ILE A 133 -9.69 12.93 9.90
CA ILE A 133 -9.02 12.90 8.59
C ILE A 133 -9.49 11.70 7.77
N ILE A 134 -9.52 10.51 8.36
CA ILE A 134 -9.96 9.28 7.69
C ILE A 134 -11.43 9.41 7.26
N ALA A 135 -12.30 9.96 8.11
CA ALA A 135 -13.70 10.17 7.76
C ALA A 135 -13.85 11.10 6.55
N GLU A 136 -13.03 12.15 6.45
CA GLU A 136 -13.00 13.03 5.27
C GLU A 136 -12.50 12.28 4.02
N LEU A 137 -11.45 11.46 4.13
CA LEU A 137 -10.94 10.66 3.02
C LEU A 137 -11.94 9.61 2.53
N VAL A 138 -12.72 9.02 3.44
CA VAL A 138 -13.82 8.10 3.11
C VAL A 138 -14.95 8.84 2.43
N GLN A 139 -15.33 10.04 2.90
CA GLN A 139 -16.35 10.88 2.25
C GLN A 139 -15.95 11.32 0.83
N GLN A 140 -14.65 11.37 0.53
CA GLN A 140 -14.11 11.71 -0.78
C GLN A 140 -13.85 10.49 -1.67
N ASP A 141 -14.30 9.30 -1.25
CA ASP A 141 -14.10 8.03 -1.95
C ASP A 141 -12.63 7.69 -2.26
N LYS A 142 -11.68 8.27 -1.50
CA LYS A 142 -10.24 7.98 -1.63
C LYS A 142 -9.82 6.75 -0.83
N VAL A 143 -10.52 6.49 0.26
CA VAL A 143 -10.25 5.40 1.19
C VAL A 143 -11.53 4.62 1.42
N LEU A 144 -11.43 3.30 1.38
CA LEU A 144 -12.52 2.39 1.72
C LEU A 144 -12.28 1.81 3.11
N PHE A 145 -13.34 1.83 3.91
CA PHE A 145 -13.38 1.10 5.18
C PHE A 145 -13.79 -0.35 4.91
N LEU A 146 -13.01 -1.29 5.44
CA LEU A 146 -13.30 -2.71 5.45
C LEU A 146 -13.80 -3.11 6.84
N ASP A 147 -14.75 -4.04 6.91
CA ASP A 147 -15.44 -4.47 8.15
C ASP A 147 -14.49 -4.84 9.31
N SER A 148 -13.27 -5.27 9.00
CA SER A 148 -12.24 -5.66 9.98
C SER A 148 -11.46 -4.48 10.59
N LYS A 149 -12.02 -3.26 10.60
CA LYS A 149 -11.34 -2.02 11.04
C LYS A 149 -10.06 -1.72 10.23
N LEU A 150 -10.06 -2.16 8.98
CA LEU A 150 -8.97 -1.95 8.04
C LEU A 150 -9.37 -0.87 7.05
N TYR A 151 -8.41 -0.06 6.66
CA TYR A 151 -8.56 0.95 5.63
C TYR A 151 -7.69 0.58 4.44
N ILE A 152 -8.25 0.66 3.25
CA ILE A 152 -7.55 0.43 1.97
C ILE A 152 -7.78 1.64 1.06
N HIS A 153 -6.75 2.04 0.32
CA HIS A 153 -6.90 3.09 -0.68
C HIS A 153 -7.75 2.59 -1.85
N THR A 154 -8.63 3.42 -2.40
CA THR A 154 -9.56 3.01 -3.48
C THR A 154 -8.81 2.46 -4.71
N ASP A 155 -7.76 3.14 -5.18
CA ASP A 155 -6.91 2.61 -6.27
C ASP A 155 -6.32 1.23 -5.96
N THR A 156 -5.87 1.01 -4.72
CA THR A 156 -5.31 -0.27 -4.29
C THR A 156 -6.40 -1.33 -4.27
N ALA A 157 -7.58 -1.01 -3.74
CA ALA A 157 -8.73 -1.91 -3.74
C ALA A 157 -9.16 -2.29 -5.16
N ASP A 158 -9.18 -1.34 -6.10
CA ASP A 158 -9.51 -1.58 -7.50
C ASP A 158 -8.48 -2.45 -8.19
N ASN A 159 -7.18 -2.23 -7.94
CA ASN A 159 -6.11 -3.06 -8.47
C ASN A 159 -6.20 -4.50 -7.94
N VAL A 160 -6.44 -4.66 -6.64
CA VAL A 160 -6.61 -5.98 -6.02
C VAL A 160 -7.87 -6.67 -6.53
N GLN A 161 -8.99 -5.95 -6.67
CA GLN A 161 -10.22 -6.50 -7.27
C GLN A 161 -9.97 -6.98 -8.70
N LYS A 162 -9.25 -6.20 -9.53
CA LYS A 162 -8.88 -6.63 -10.88
C LYS A 162 -8.01 -7.88 -10.87
N GLN A 163 -7.03 -7.97 -9.97
CA GLN A 163 -6.20 -9.17 -9.80
C GLN A 163 -7.05 -10.39 -9.43
N LEU A 164 -7.97 -10.23 -8.48
CA LEU A 164 -8.90 -11.28 -8.05
C LEU A 164 -9.77 -11.76 -9.22
N LEU A 165 -10.34 -10.85 -10.01
CA LEU A 165 -11.13 -11.21 -11.19
C LEU A 165 -10.29 -11.92 -12.26
N ASN A 166 -9.05 -11.47 -12.48
CA ASN A 166 -8.13 -12.11 -13.42
C ASN A 166 -7.80 -13.54 -12.99
N ILE A 167 -7.56 -13.80 -11.70
CA ILE A 167 -7.33 -15.16 -11.19
C ILE A 167 -8.50 -16.09 -11.53
N VAL A 168 -9.74 -15.63 -11.33
CA VAL A 168 -10.94 -16.43 -11.64
C VAL A 168 -11.10 -16.60 -13.16
N SER A 169 -10.84 -15.56 -13.94
CA SER A 169 -10.85 -15.61 -15.42
C SER A 169 -9.84 -16.60 -15.97
N ASP A 170 -8.59 -16.54 -15.51
CA ASP A 170 -7.50 -17.43 -15.92
C ASP A 170 -7.81 -18.88 -15.54
N PHE A 171 -8.43 -19.10 -14.37
CA PHE A 171 -8.90 -20.41 -13.97
C PHE A 171 -9.95 -20.96 -14.94
N HIS A 172 -10.99 -20.18 -15.28
CA HIS A 172 -12.01 -20.60 -16.23
C HIS A 172 -11.45 -20.85 -17.64
N HIS A 173 -10.44 -20.09 -18.07
CA HIS A 173 -9.78 -20.35 -19.35
C HIS A 173 -8.96 -21.65 -19.33
N SER A 174 -8.34 -21.99 -18.20
CA SER A 174 -7.56 -23.22 -18.05
C SER A 174 -8.42 -24.47 -17.83
N LYS A 175 -9.62 -24.32 -17.24
CA LYS A 175 -10.57 -25.40 -16.92
C LYS A 175 -12.02 -24.97 -17.21
N PRO A 176 -12.44 -24.90 -18.49
CA PRO A 176 -13.79 -24.44 -18.87
C PRO A 176 -14.92 -25.36 -18.37
N GLU A 177 -14.61 -26.61 -18.06
CA GLU A 177 -15.51 -27.62 -17.52
C GLU A 177 -15.77 -27.46 -16.01
N SER A 178 -14.93 -26.67 -15.33
CA SER A 178 -15.03 -26.49 -13.89
C SER A 178 -16.07 -25.43 -13.53
N PRO A 179 -17.00 -25.71 -12.60
CA PRO A 179 -18.02 -24.75 -12.15
C PRO A 179 -17.45 -23.52 -11.42
N GLY A 180 -16.14 -23.49 -11.12
CA GLY A 180 -15.45 -22.39 -10.43
C GLY A 180 -14.37 -22.85 -9.45
N LEU A 181 -13.75 -21.88 -8.78
CA LEU A 181 -12.72 -22.05 -7.76
C LEU A 181 -13.33 -22.27 -6.37
N THR A 182 -12.70 -23.07 -5.51
CA THR A 182 -13.05 -23.04 -4.08
C THR A 182 -12.53 -21.76 -3.41
N ILE A 183 -13.12 -21.36 -2.29
CA ILE A 183 -12.65 -20.19 -1.52
C ILE A 183 -11.19 -20.35 -1.10
N GLU A 184 -10.78 -21.56 -0.70
CA GLU A 184 -9.42 -21.87 -0.28
C GLU A 184 -8.41 -21.73 -1.42
N GLN A 185 -8.73 -22.28 -2.60
CA GLN A 185 -7.90 -22.14 -3.80
C GLN A 185 -7.78 -20.68 -4.22
N PHE A 186 -8.88 -19.93 -4.12
CA PHE A 186 -8.89 -18.52 -4.48
C PHE A 186 -8.05 -17.67 -3.52
N TYR A 187 -8.17 -17.94 -2.21
CA TYR A 187 -7.36 -17.30 -1.19
C TYR A 187 -5.87 -17.58 -1.40
N GLU A 188 -5.49 -18.84 -1.62
CA GLU A 188 -4.11 -19.25 -1.86
C GLU A 188 -3.52 -18.60 -3.13
N ALA A 189 -4.30 -18.53 -4.21
CA ALA A 189 -3.89 -17.85 -5.44
C ALA A 189 -3.75 -16.33 -5.28
N SER A 190 -4.52 -15.72 -4.38
CA SER A 190 -4.51 -14.26 -4.18
C SER A 190 -3.24 -13.73 -3.49
N GLN A 191 -2.59 -14.55 -2.66
CA GLN A 191 -1.45 -14.15 -1.81
C GLN A 191 -1.74 -12.91 -0.93
N LEU A 192 -3.01 -12.66 -0.62
CA LEU A 192 -3.45 -11.54 0.22
C LEU A 192 -3.54 -11.94 1.69
N LYS A 193 -3.54 -10.95 2.58
CA LYS A 193 -3.93 -11.15 3.98
C LYS A 193 -5.41 -11.54 4.03
N LYS A 194 -5.74 -12.54 4.86
CA LYS A 194 -7.09 -13.10 5.00
C LYS A 194 -8.18 -12.04 5.19
N ASP A 195 -7.99 -11.08 6.10
CA ASP A 195 -9.00 -10.05 6.36
C ASP A 195 -9.29 -9.15 5.15
N VAL A 196 -8.26 -8.88 4.33
CA VAL A 196 -8.37 -8.08 3.11
C VAL A 196 -9.08 -8.90 2.03
N PHE A 197 -8.68 -10.16 1.86
CA PHE A 197 -9.32 -11.09 0.94
C PHE A 197 -10.81 -11.26 1.25
N ASP A 198 -11.17 -11.58 2.50
CA ASP A 198 -12.55 -11.83 2.91
C ASP A 198 -13.44 -10.58 2.73
N SER A 199 -12.87 -9.39 2.94
CA SER A 199 -13.60 -8.12 2.77
C SER A 199 -13.81 -7.78 1.29
N LEU A 200 -12.76 -7.90 0.47
CA LEU A 200 -12.86 -7.64 -0.97
C LEU A 200 -13.69 -8.69 -1.70
N LEU A 201 -13.65 -9.94 -1.27
CA LEU A 201 -14.49 -11.01 -1.78
C LEU A 201 -15.98 -10.69 -1.55
N ARG A 202 -16.35 -10.31 -0.33
CA ARG A 202 -17.72 -9.89 -0.01
C ARG A 202 -18.16 -8.68 -0.83
N LEU A 203 -17.26 -7.73 -1.07
CA LEU A 203 -17.52 -6.58 -1.93
C LEU A 203 -17.75 -6.99 -3.40
N LEU A 204 -16.96 -7.92 -3.94
CA LEU A 204 -17.13 -8.42 -5.31
C LEU A 204 -18.43 -9.22 -5.48
N ILE A 205 -18.84 -9.98 -4.46
CA ILE A 205 -20.11 -10.72 -4.45
C ILE A 205 -21.29 -9.75 -4.35
N SER A 206 -21.24 -8.74 -3.47
CA SER A 206 -22.31 -7.76 -3.34
C SER A 206 -22.47 -6.89 -4.59
N GLN A 207 -21.38 -6.64 -5.32
CA GLN A 207 -21.39 -6.01 -6.64
C GLN A 207 -21.89 -6.93 -7.77
N GLY A 208 -22.09 -8.22 -7.51
CA GLY A 208 -22.51 -9.20 -8.51
C GLY A 208 -21.45 -9.56 -9.55
N LYS A 209 -20.17 -9.22 -9.32
CA LYS A 209 -19.06 -9.59 -10.21
C LYS A 209 -18.65 -11.04 -10.03
N LEU A 210 -18.74 -11.54 -8.79
CA LEU A 210 -18.55 -12.94 -8.45
C LEU A 210 -19.86 -13.53 -7.92
N ILE A 211 -20.11 -14.79 -8.25
CA ILE A 211 -21.26 -15.55 -7.74
C ILE A 211 -20.73 -16.80 -7.05
N GLU A 212 -21.27 -17.09 -5.87
CA GLU A 212 -21.06 -18.36 -5.20
C GLU A 212 -22.11 -19.38 -5.64
N ARG A 213 -21.67 -20.50 -6.23
CA ARG A 213 -22.52 -21.65 -6.60
C ARG A 213 -21.91 -22.92 -6.00
N LYS A 214 -22.68 -23.64 -5.16
CA LYS A 214 -22.24 -24.91 -4.55
C LYS A 214 -20.84 -24.83 -3.90
N HIS A 215 -20.59 -23.78 -3.10
CA HIS A 215 -19.29 -23.50 -2.45
C HIS A 215 -18.12 -23.22 -3.40
N ARG A 216 -18.42 -22.79 -4.63
CA ARG A 216 -17.44 -22.37 -5.61
C ARG A 216 -17.74 -20.97 -6.10
N LEU A 217 -16.68 -20.22 -6.38
CA LEU A 217 -16.72 -18.86 -6.89
C LEU A 217 -16.47 -18.89 -8.39
N ALA A 218 -17.34 -18.21 -9.13
CA ALA A 218 -17.23 -18.02 -10.56
C ALA A 218 -17.55 -16.58 -10.94
N LEU A 219 -17.08 -16.15 -12.11
CA LEU A 219 -17.55 -14.90 -12.71
C LEU A 219 -19.05 -15.00 -12.99
N SER A 220 -19.78 -13.91 -12.81
CA SER A 220 -21.24 -13.90 -13.03
C SER A 220 -21.66 -14.28 -14.45
N GLU A 221 -20.80 -13.99 -15.42
CA GLU A 221 -20.98 -14.28 -16.84
C GLU A 221 -20.55 -15.71 -17.24
N HIS A 222 -19.85 -16.45 -16.36
CA HIS A 222 -19.33 -17.77 -16.72
C HIS A 222 -20.46 -18.81 -16.83
N ARG A 223 -20.49 -19.48 -17.98
CA ARG A 223 -21.27 -20.69 -18.22
C ARG A 223 -20.29 -21.83 -18.48
N GLU A 224 -20.50 -22.95 -17.80
CA GLU A 224 -19.75 -24.18 -18.00
C GLU A 224 -19.88 -24.59 -19.47
N THR A 225 -18.75 -24.65 -20.16
CA THR A 225 -18.69 -25.10 -21.55
C THR A 225 -17.94 -26.41 -21.59
N PHE A 226 -18.69 -27.49 -21.79
CA PHE A 226 -18.13 -28.82 -22.00
C PHE A 226 -17.65 -28.96 -23.44
N SER A 227 -16.50 -29.62 -23.64
CA SER A 227 -16.00 -29.96 -24.98
C SER A 227 -16.96 -30.90 -25.72
N GLU A 228 -16.87 -31.00 -27.04
CA GLU A 228 -17.77 -31.88 -27.84
C GLU A 228 -17.69 -33.36 -27.40
N ASP A 229 -16.52 -33.82 -26.99
CA ASP A 229 -16.33 -35.20 -26.54
C ASP A 229 -16.96 -35.43 -25.15
N GLU A 230 -16.88 -34.45 -24.26
CA GLU A 230 -17.53 -34.48 -22.95
C GLU A 230 -19.05 -34.35 -23.06
N GLN A 231 -19.56 -33.55 -24.02
CA GLN A 231 -20.99 -33.47 -24.31
C GLN A 231 -21.54 -34.81 -24.81
N LYS A 232 -20.82 -35.49 -25.70
CA LYS A 232 -21.19 -36.83 -26.17
C LYS A 232 -21.19 -37.84 -25.02
N LEU A 233 -20.22 -37.74 -24.11
CA LEU A 233 -20.13 -38.61 -22.94
C LEU A 233 -21.28 -38.34 -21.95
N LEU A 234 -21.60 -37.07 -21.70
CA LEU A 234 -22.75 -36.65 -20.89
C LEU A 234 -24.07 -37.17 -21.45
N GLN A 235 -24.31 -37.00 -22.75
CA GLN A 235 -25.51 -37.52 -23.42
C GLN A 235 -25.58 -39.06 -23.34
N SER A 236 -24.44 -39.74 -23.48
CA SER A 236 -24.37 -41.19 -23.36
C SER A 236 -24.73 -41.65 -21.94
N VAL A 237 -24.22 -40.95 -20.90
CA VAL A 237 -24.56 -41.23 -19.50
C VAL A 237 -26.03 -40.92 -19.20
N GLU A 238 -26.55 -39.77 -19.64
CA GLU A 238 -27.96 -39.41 -19.49
C GLU A 238 -28.88 -40.45 -20.11
N SER A 239 -28.58 -40.91 -21.34
CA SER A 239 -29.37 -41.94 -22.01
C SER A 239 -29.36 -43.27 -21.25
N LEU A 240 -28.22 -43.66 -20.69
CA LEU A 240 -28.07 -44.87 -19.87
C LEU A 240 -28.88 -44.84 -18.57
N PHE A 241 -28.97 -43.67 -17.92
CA PHE A 241 -29.80 -43.48 -16.73
C PHE A 241 -31.29 -43.31 -17.05
N ALA A 242 -31.64 -42.75 -18.21
CA ALA A 242 -33.03 -42.68 -18.65
C ALA A 242 -33.61 -44.07 -18.99
N ASP A 243 -32.79 -44.96 -19.56
CA ASP A 243 -33.18 -46.33 -19.89
C ASP A 243 -33.13 -47.31 -18.70
N ARG A 244 -32.53 -46.90 -17.57
CA ARG A 244 -32.44 -47.70 -16.32
C ARG A 244 -32.66 -46.81 -15.07
N PRO A 245 -33.92 -46.57 -14.66
CA PRO A 245 -34.23 -45.83 -13.44
C PRO A 245 -33.82 -46.56 -12.16
#